data_AF-A0A0A6CZ29-F1
#
_entry.id   AF-A0A0A6CZ29-F1
#
_cell.length_a   1.000
_cell.length_b   1.000
_cell.length_c   1.000
_cell.angle_alpha   90.00
_cell.angle_beta   90.00
_cell.angle_gamma   90.00
#
_symmetry.space_group_name_H-M   'P 1'
#
loop_
_entity.id
_entity.type
_entity.pdbx_description
1 polymer ?
#
loop_
_entity_poly.entity_id
_entity_poly.type
_entity_poly.pdbx_seq_one_letter_code
_entity_poly.pdbx_strand_id
1 'polypeptide(L)'
;MPASFCRRQVTNPGKATMIAEVWRVRLMAIKTTGWSPTAHLDSDAAMLAYLEAVFEDGDPALIAAALADVAQVRSSVGADVRD
;
A
#
# COMPACT_ATOMS: atom_id res chain seq x y z
N MET A 1 42.26 -14.63 -41.70
CA MET A 1 41.79 -13.34 -42.26
C MET A 1 40.45 -12.97 -41.60
N PRO A 2 40.18 -11.67 -41.36
CA PRO A 2 39.75 -11.09 -40.07
C PRO A 2 38.22 -10.89 -39.98
N ALA A 3 37.58 -10.71 -38.81
CA ALA A 3 37.63 -9.47 -38.03
C ALA A 3 37.24 -9.68 -36.57
N SER A 4 38.21 -9.44 -35.68
CA SER A 4 37.99 -9.14 -34.27
C SER A 4 37.30 -7.78 -34.17
N PHE A 5 35.97 -7.80 -34.01
CA PHE A 5 35.19 -6.59 -33.77
C PHE A 5 35.39 -6.14 -32.32
N CYS A 6 36.42 -5.30 -32.10
CA CYS A 6 36.68 -4.66 -30.81
C CYS A 6 35.56 -3.64 -30.54
N ARG A 7 34.47 -4.07 -29.89
CA ARG A 7 33.41 -3.18 -29.41
C ARG A 7 33.95 -2.38 -28.22
N ARG A 8 34.55 -1.22 -28.51
CA ARG A 8 34.83 -0.19 -27.52
C ARG A 8 33.49 0.42 -27.08
N GLN A 9 32.85 -0.17 -26.07
CA GLN A 9 31.81 0.52 -25.33
C GLN A 9 32.47 1.67 -24.57
N VAL A 10 32.40 2.87 -25.13
CA VAL A 10 32.53 4.11 -24.35
C VAL A 10 31.28 4.18 -23.48
N THR A 11 31.31 3.53 -22.32
CA THR A 11 30.46 3.93 -21.21
C THR A 11 31.05 5.27 -20.74
N ASN A 12 30.39 6.38 -21.08
CA ASN A 12 30.81 7.68 -20.58
C ASN A 12 30.52 7.72 -19.07
N PRO A 13 31.55 7.69 -18.20
CA PRO A 13 31.35 7.53 -16.76
C PRO A 13 30.62 8.72 -16.13
N GLY A 14 30.65 9.91 -16.76
CA GLY A 14 29.95 11.11 -16.29
C GLY A 14 28.43 11.05 -16.46
N LYS A 15 27.93 10.27 -17.42
CA LYS A 15 26.47 10.10 -17.63
C LYS A 15 25.86 9.20 -16.55
N ALA A 16 26.60 8.19 -16.11
CA ALA A 16 26.16 7.25 -15.07
C ALA A 16 26.07 7.90 -13.68
N THR A 17 26.96 8.85 -13.38
CA THR A 17 26.94 9.63 -12.13
C THR A 17 25.78 10.63 -12.12
N MET A 18 25.55 11.32 -13.24
CA MET A 18 24.45 12.29 -13.37
C MET A 18 23.07 11.63 -13.22
N ILE A 19 22.83 10.45 -13.83
CA ILE A 19 21.54 9.75 -13.66
C ILE A 19 21.35 9.30 -12.20
N ALA A 20 22.39 8.76 -11.55
CA ALA A 20 22.29 8.27 -10.18
C ALA A 20 22.04 9.41 -9.17
N GLU A 21 22.63 10.60 -9.38
CA GLU A 21 22.36 11.78 -8.55
C GLU A 21 20.96 12.36 -8.78
N VAL A 22 20.47 12.34 -10.03
CA VAL A 22 19.09 12.76 -10.35
C VAL A 22 18.05 11.85 -9.67
N TRP A 23 18.26 10.53 -9.66
CA TRP A 23 17.39 9.61 -8.91
C TRP A 23 17.44 9.86 -7.40
N ARG A 24 18.61 10.19 -6.84
CA ARG A 24 18.78 10.50 -5.40
C ARG A 24 18.01 11.76 -4.97
N VAL A 25 18.03 12.82 -5.78
CA VAL A 25 17.29 14.06 -5.48
C VAL A 25 15.78 13.89 -5.68
N ARG A 26 15.36 13.00 -6.59
CA ARG A 26 13.94 12.77 -6.89
C ARG A 26 13.23 11.81 -5.93
N LEU A 27 13.99 11.00 -5.19
CA LEU A 27 13.48 10.02 -4.21
C LEU A 27 13.62 10.53 -2.77
N MET A 28 13.15 11.76 -2.49
CA MET A 28 12.72 12.10 -1.14
C MET A 28 11.44 11.31 -0.85
N ALA A 29 11.63 10.05 -0.43
CA ALA A 29 10.54 9.13 -0.17
C ALA A 29 9.80 9.57 1.10
N ILE A 30 8.53 9.94 0.94
CA ILE A 30 7.62 10.16 2.07
C ILE A 30 7.42 8.79 2.74
N LYS A 31 7.62 8.72 4.05
CA LYS A 31 7.38 7.50 4.82
C LYS A 31 5.86 7.30 4.94
N THR A 32 5.32 6.32 4.22
CA THR A 32 3.92 5.91 4.32
C THR A 32 3.81 4.65 5.17
N THR A 33 2.74 4.56 5.97
CA THR A 33 2.38 3.33 6.70
C THR A 33 1.27 2.60 5.95
N GLY A 34 1.19 1.28 6.11
CA GLY A 34 0.04 0.51 5.63
C GLY A 34 -1.23 0.96 6.34
N TRP A 35 -2.30 1.23 5.58
CA TRP A 35 -3.58 1.65 6.13
C TRP A 35 -4.45 0.42 6.43
N SER A 36 -5.17 0.46 7.56
CA SER A 36 -6.09 -0.61 8.00
C SER A 36 -7.41 0.01 8.47
N PRO A 37 -8.58 -0.43 7.95
CA PRO A 37 -9.88 0.09 8.39
C PRO A 37 -10.14 -0.15 9.87
N THR A 38 -9.74 -1.33 10.38
CA THR A 38 -9.95 -1.76 11.76
C THR A 38 -9.38 -0.81 12.82
N ALA A 39 -8.40 0.03 12.46
CA ALA A 39 -7.83 1.04 13.36
C ALA A 39 -8.72 2.29 13.56
N HIS A 40 -9.84 2.38 12.83
CA HIS A 40 -10.76 3.52 12.87
C HIS A 40 -12.21 3.11 13.19
N LEU A 41 -12.47 1.82 13.38
CA LEU A 41 -13.79 1.26 13.65
C LEU A 41 -14.09 1.16 15.16
N ASP A 42 -13.77 2.22 15.91
CA ASP A 42 -13.82 2.21 17.39
C ASP A 42 -15.23 2.38 17.96
N SER A 43 -16.23 2.65 17.11
CA SER A 43 -17.61 2.89 17.52
C SER A 43 -18.61 2.31 16.54
N ASP A 44 -19.81 2.02 17.03
CA ASP A 44 -20.92 1.52 16.20
C ASP A 44 -21.29 2.50 15.08
N ALA A 45 -21.21 3.81 15.34
CA ALA A 45 -21.46 4.83 14.34
C ALA A 45 -20.40 4.80 13.20
N ALA A 46 -19.13 4.58 13.53
CA ALA A 46 -18.06 4.46 12.54
C ALA A 46 -18.23 3.19 11.69
N MET A 47 -18.61 2.07 12.31
CA MET A 47 -18.91 0.83 11.61
C MET A 47 -20.10 0.97 10.65
N LEU A 48 -21.17 1.65 11.08
CA LEU A 48 -22.33 1.90 10.23
C LEU A 48 -21.98 2.79 9.03
N ALA A 49 -21.27 3.90 9.26
CA ALA A 49 -20.86 4.81 8.20
C ALA A 49 -19.93 4.12 7.17
N TYR A 50 -19.06 3.23 7.63
CA TYR A 50 -18.19 2.43 6.75
C TYR A 50 -19.00 1.45 5.90
N LEU A 51 -19.91 0.70 6.52
CA LEU A 51 -20.76 -0.26 5.80
C LEU A 51 -21.66 0.42 4.78
N GLU A 52 -22.27 1.55 5.12
CA GLU A 52 -23.11 2.31 4.19
C GLU A 52 -22.32 2.73 2.95
N ALA A 53 -21.11 3.27 3.14
CA ALA A 53 -20.25 3.67 2.02
C ALA A 53 -19.88 2.50 1.11
N VAL A 54 -19.57 1.34 1.70
CA VAL A 54 -19.21 0.13 0.95
C VAL A 54 -20.43 -0.48 0.23
N PHE A 55 -21.63 -0.38 0.81
CA PHE A 55 -22.85 -0.84 0.15
C PHE A 55 -23.24 0.06 -1.04
N GLU A 56 -23.02 1.37 -0.94
CA GLU A 56 -23.23 2.31 -2.05
C GLU A 56 -22.29 2.04 -3.24
N ASP A 57 -21.04 1.64 -2.98
CA ASP A 57 -20.09 1.25 -4.02
C ASP A 57 -20.52 -0.03 -4.76
N GLY A 58 -21.29 -0.91 -4.10
CA GLY A 58 -21.91 -2.10 -4.71
C GLY A 58 -20.94 -3.21 -5.14
N ASP A 59 -19.65 -3.10 -4.82
CA ASP A 59 -18.66 -4.14 -5.13
C ASP A 59 -18.77 -5.30 -4.11
N PRO A 60 -19.15 -6.51 -4.55
CA PRO A 60 -19.29 -7.65 -3.65
C PRO A 60 -17.98 -8.04 -2.96
N ALA A 61 -16.82 -7.80 -3.58
CA ALA A 61 -15.53 -8.08 -2.96
C ALA A 61 -15.23 -7.08 -1.82
N LEU A 62 -15.57 -5.81 -2.02
CA LEU A 62 -15.41 -4.76 -1.01
C LEU A 62 -16.36 -4.99 0.17
N ILE A 63 -17.62 -5.33 -0.10
CA ILE A 63 -18.62 -5.68 0.92
C ILE A 63 -18.15 -6.85 1.79
N ALA A 64 -17.64 -7.92 1.16
CA ALA A 64 -17.11 -9.07 1.90
C ALA A 64 -15.92 -8.70 2.79
N ALA A 65 -15.00 -7.87 2.29
CA ALA A 65 -13.86 -7.37 3.06
C ALA A 65 -14.30 -6.53 4.26
N ALA A 66 -15.23 -5.58 4.05
CA ALA A 66 -15.73 -4.70 5.11
C ALA A 66 -16.44 -5.49 6.23
N LEU A 67 -17.19 -6.53 5.88
CA LEU A 67 -17.82 -7.42 6.86
C LEU A 67 -16.77 -8.20 7.68
N ALA A 68 -15.67 -8.64 7.07
CA ALA A 68 -14.58 -9.30 7.78
C ALA A 68 -13.87 -8.33 8.75
N ASP A 69 -13.63 -7.08 8.34
CA ASP A 69 -13.02 -6.05 9.19
C ASP A 69 -13.88 -5.78 10.43
N VAL A 70 -15.20 -5.59 10.23
CA VAL A 70 -16.16 -5.38 11.33
C VAL A 70 -16.20 -6.60 12.26
N ALA A 71 -16.21 -7.82 11.71
CA ALA A 71 -16.19 -9.03 12.52
C ALA A 71 -14.93 -9.15 13.39
N GLN A 72 -13.75 -8.78 12.86
CA GLN A 72 -12.51 -8.77 13.61
C GLN A 72 -12.56 -7.78 14.78
N VAL A 73 -13.03 -6.55 14.53
CA VAL A 73 -13.16 -5.50 15.55
C VAL A 73 -14.09 -5.97 16.67
N ARG A 74 -15.26 -6.51 16.31
CA ARG A 74 -16.23 -7.01 17.28
C ARG A 74 -15.72 -8.21 18.07
N SER A 75 -14.94 -9.09 17.43
CA SER A 75 -14.26 -10.20 18.10
C SER A 75 -13.24 -9.72 19.14
N SER A 76 -12.46 -8.68 18.82
CA SER A 76 -11.49 -8.12 19.77
C SER A 76 -12.13 -7.41 20.96
N VAL A 77 -13.31 -6.79 20.78
CA VAL A 77 -14.04 -6.12 21.86
C VAL A 77 -14.82 -7.10 22.73
N GLY A 78 -15.31 -8.22 22.19
CA GLY A 78 -16.18 -9.17 22.90
C GLY A 78 -15.48 -10.24 23.74
N ALA A 79 -14.16 -10.18 23.92
CA ALA A 79 -13.43 -11.18 24.72
C ALA A 79 -13.66 -11.05 26.24
N ASP A 80 -14.21 -9.93 26.73
CA ASP A 80 -14.45 -9.68 28.16
C ASP A 80 -15.88 -10.02 28.64
N VAL A 81 -16.86 -10.19 27.74
CA VAL A 81 -18.24 -10.55 28.10
C VAL A 81 -18.40 -12.09 28.23
N ARG A 82 -17.73 -12.67 29.22
CA ARG A 82 -18.05 -13.98 29.79
C ARG A 82 -18.05 -13.89 31.31
N ASP A 83 -19.02 -13.16 31.86
CA ASP A 83 -19.50 -13.25 33.25
C ASP A 83 -20.99 -12.92 33.28
#